data_AF-A0A7C1IDC2-F1
#
_entry.id   AF-A0A7C1IDC2-F1
#
_cell.length_a   1.000
_cell.length_b   1.000
_cell.length_c   1.000
_cell.angle_alpha   90.00
_cell.angle_beta   90.00
_cell.angle_gamma   90.00
#
_symmetry.space_group_name_H-M   'P 1'
#
loop_
_entity.id
_entity.type
_entity.pdbx_description
1 polymer ?
#
loop_
_entity_poly.entity_id
_entity_poly.type
_entity_poly.pdbx_seq_one_letter_code
_entity_poly.pdbx_strand_id
1 'polypeptide(L)'
;MLLLLLLGFGCAQIKPPPGGPEDTSPPKAMELIPADSAVNVPLFAPIKIVFDEYIQASASNVALSPPVEKFNVKIKHKSIEIDHSGLLPNTTYRVVISTALSDLRGNSLRKALSYAFSTGSELDTLRIEGRVYDSEFSPVGGVRVHGYSTAGPAWNPRKTNPSAITWSGKDGRFALESLPEETFAVAAILDENRDGFLSENELIALAPENYSAGDEIPWSIILFAPDSTPPELISVSTEGRYILKIRFSEKIELGGIRISSKPDVGNFLPFI
;
A
#
# COMPACT_ATOMS: atom_id res chain seq x y z
N MET A 1 -9.94 -1.92 89.25
CA MET A 1 -9.78 -3.12 88.39
C MET A 1 -10.88 -3.03 87.35
N LEU A 2 -10.77 -2.23 86.28
CA LEU A 2 -9.73 -2.13 85.23
C LEU A 2 -9.86 -3.23 84.16
N LEU A 3 -9.93 -2.77 82.89
CA LEU A 3 -9.97 -3.49 81.60
C LEU A 3 -11.19 -4.43 81.40
N LEU A 4 -11.78 -4.57 80.20
CA LEU A 4 -11.61 -3.87 78.92
C LEU A 4 -12.91 -3.96 78.09
N LEU A 5 -13.16 -3.03 77.16
CA LEU A 5 -14.13 -3.20 76.07
C LEU A 5 -13.42 -3.04 74.72
N LEU A 6 -13.16 -4.15 74.02
CA LEU A 6 -12.49 -4.18 72.72
C LEU A 6 -13.49 -3.84 71.59
N LEU A 7 -13.57 -2.56 71.23
CA LEU A 7 -14.25 -2.12 70.02
C LEU A 7 -13.39 -2.49 68.79
N GLY A 8 -13.80 -3.51 68.06
CA GLY A 8 -13.14 -3.93 66.82
C GLY A 8 -13.36 -2.91 65.71
N PHE A 9 -12.34 -2.10 65.41
CA PHE A 9 -12.28 -1.26 64.21
C PHE A 9 -12.04 -2.11 62.96
N GLY A 10 -13.08 -2.85 62.54
CA GLY A 10 -13.14 -3.52 61.26
C GLY A 10 -13.33 -2.52 60.13
N CYS A 11 -12.27 -1.82 59.74
CA CYS A 11 -12.27 -0.99 58.53
C CYS A 11 -12.45 -1.89 57.31
N ALA A 12 -13.69 -2.05 56.86
CA ALA A 12 -14.02 -2.66 55.58
C ALA A 12 -13.50 -1.75 54.45
N GLN A 13 -12.24 -1.95 54.06
CA GLN A 13 -11.59 -1.18 53.03
C GLN A 13 -12.28 -1.48 51.70
N ILE A 14 -13.03 -0.50 51.17
CA ILE A 14 -13.69 -0.58 49.86
C ILE A 14 -12.57 -0.58 48.81
N LYS A 15 -12.09 -1.78 48.46
CA LYS A 15 -11.30 -1.98 47.27
C LYS A 15 -12.24 -1.88 46.07
N PRO A 16 -11.86 -1.17 44.99
CA PRO A 16 -12.58 -1.28 43.72
C PRO A 16 -12.73 -2.77 43.35
N PRO A 17 -13.84 -3.18 42.72
CA PRO A 17 -13.92 -4.54 42.19
C PRO A 17 -12.71 -4.79 41.28
N PRO A 18 -12.06 -5.96 41.36
CA PRO A 18 -10.97 -6.28 40.46
C PRO A 18 -11.49 -6.14 39.03
N GLY A 19 -10.75 -5.40 38.20
CA GLY A 19 -11.09 -5.27 36.79
C GLY A 19 -11.15 -6.64 36.12
N GLY A 20 -11.95 -6.75 35.05
CA GLY A 20 -11.88 -7.90 34.17
C GLY A 20 -10.47 -8.06 33.57
N PRO A 21 -10.17 -9.22 32.96
CA PRO A 21 -8.92 -9.40 32.24
C PRO A 21 -8.74 -8.31 31.19
N GLU A 22 -7.49 -7.95 30.91
CA GLU A 22 -7.16 -6.99 29.86
C GLU A 22 -7.64 -7.52 28.50
N ASP A 23 -8.35 -6.67 27.76
CA ASP A 23 -8.80 -7.02 26.43
C ASP A 23 -7.62 -6.90 25.46
N THR A 24 -7.35 -8.02 24.79
CA THR A 24 -6.26 -8.23 23.83
C THR A 24 -6.79 -8.69 22.47
N SER A 25 -8.11 -8.60 22.28
CA SER A 25 -8.76 -8.94 21.02
C SER A 25 -8.76 -7.75 20.07
N PRO A 26 -8.53 -7.96 18.76
CA PRO A 26 -8.58 -6.89 17.77
C PRO A 26 -10.03 -6.66 17.30
N PRO A 27 -10.36 -5.44 16.83
CA PRO A 27 -11.65 -5.14 16.23
C PRO A 27 -12.01 -6.10 15.09
N LYS A 28 -13.28 -6.51 15.02
CA LYS A 28 -13.81 -7.37 13.96
C LYS A 28 -14.89 -6.63 13.19
N ALA A 29 -14.79 -6.66 11.86
CA ALA A 29 -15.88 -6.20 11.00
C ALA A 29 -17.09 -7.12 11.17
N MET A 30 -18.22 -6.52 11.53
CA MET A 30 -19.52 -7.16 11.70
C MET A 30 -20.43 -6.95 10.48
N GLU A 31 -20.22 -5.87 9.74
CA GLU A 31 -21.00 -5.52 8.55
C GLU A 31 -20.10 -4.80 7.53
N LEU A 32 -20.29 -5.14 6.26
CA LEU A 32 -19.68 -4.49 5.10
C LEU A 32 -20.81 -4.04 4.18
N ILE A 33 -20.78 -2.77 3.78
CA ILE A 33 -21.69 -2.18 2.80
C ILE A 33 -20.82 -1.49 1.73
N PRO A 34 -20.97 -1.81 0.44
CA PRO A 34 -21.57 -3.04 -0.08
C PRO A 34 -20.99 -4.30 0.59
N ALA A 35 -21.74 -5.40 0.58
CA ALA A 35 -21.23 -6.67 1.09
C ALA A 35 -20.03 -7.15 0.27
N ASP A 36 -19.15 -7.94 0.89
CA ASP A 36 -18.04 -8.57 0.16
C ASP A 36 -18.56 -9.44 -0.99
N SER A 37 -17.86 -9.37 -2.12
CA SER A 37 -18.22 -9.98 -3.41
C SER A 37 -19.59 -9.57 -3.97
N ALA A 38 -20.18 -8.44 -3.54
CA ALA A 38 -21.39 -7.91 -4.15
C ALA A 38 -21.16 -7.46 -5.60
N VAL A 39 -22.17 -7.67 -6.47
CA VAL A 39 -22.17 -7.25 -7.88
C VAL A 39 -23.39 -6.38 -8.19
N ASN A 40 -23.37 -5.67 -9.31
CA ASN A 40 -24.38 -4.69 -9.74
C ASN A 40 -24.63 -3.60 -8.68
N VAL A 41 -23.59 -3.20 -7.94
CA VAL A 41 -23.66 -2.17 -6.92
C VAL A 41 -24.01 -0.81 -7.56
N PRO A 42 -25.03 -0.09 -7.08
CA PRO A 42 -25.37 1.23 -7.59
C PRO A 42 -24.20 2.22 -7.45
N LEU A 43 -24.03 3.10 -8.46
CA LEU A 43 -22.88 4.04 -8.52
C LEU A 43 -22.81 5.08 -7.38
N PHE A 44 -23.85 5.15 -6.55
CA PHE A 44 -23.96 6.03 -5.38
C PHE A 44 -24.32 5.24 -4.10
N ALA A 45 -24.07 3.94 -4.07
CA ALA A 45 -24.24 3.12 -2.87
C ALA A 45 -23.26 3.56 -1.78
N PRO A 46 -23.68 3.69 -0.50
CA PRO A 46 -22.77 4.07 0.57
C PRO A 46 -21.73 2.99 0.81
N ILE A 47 -20.47 3.38 1.00
CA ILE A 47 -19.41 2.47 1.42
C ILE A 47 -19.22 2.61 2.94
N LYS A 48 -19.38 1.52 3.68
CA LYS A 48 -19.35 1.49 5.15
C LYS A 48 -18.84 0.16 5.70
N ILE A 49 -18.03 0.23 6.75
CA ILE A 49 -17.63 -0.90 7.59
C ILE A 49 -18.13 -0.63 9.01
N VAL A 50 -18.75 -1.63 9.66
CA VAL A 50 -19.12 -1.59 11.08
C VAL A 50 -18.34 -2.64 11.84
N PHE A 51 -17.84 -2.28 13.02
CA PHE A 51 -17.03 -3.12 13.91
C PHE A 51 -17.80 -3.52 15.18
N ASP A 52 -17.38 -4.61 15.84
CA ASP A 52 -17.91 -5.04 17.14
C ASP A 52 -17.57 -4.06 18.28
N GLU A 53 -16.50 -3.27 18.14
CA GLU A 53 -16.01 -2.34 19.16
C GLU A 53 -15.62 -0.94 18.62
N TYR A 54 -15.16 -0.06 19.52
CA TYR A 54 -14.76 1.32 19.17
C TYR A 54 -13.36 1.32 18.56
N ILE A 55 -13.21 1.97 17.41
CA ILE A 55 -11.95 1.99 16.65
C ILE A 55 -11.18 3.31 16.81
N GLN A 56 -9.86 3.20 16.82
CA GLN A 56 -8.92 4.29 16.59
C GLN A 56 -8.35 4.15 15.18
N ALA A 57 -8.74 5.09 14.32
CA ALA A 57 -8.40 5.10 12.90
C ALA A 57 -8.37 6.54 12.36
N SER A 58 -7.74 6.69 11.21
CA SER A 58 -7.63 7.91 10.42
C SER A 58 -7.94 7.59 8.95
N ALA A 59 -8.14 8.62 8.12
CA ALA A 59 -8.41 8.43 6.69
C ALA A 59 -7.30 7.62 5.98
N SER A 60 -6.03 7.78 6.39
CA SER A 60 -4.89 7.05 5.83
C SER A 60 -4.79 5.58 6.25
N ASN A 61 -5.66 5.09 7.14
CA ASN A 61 -5.84 3.66 7.34
C ASN A 61 -6.66 2.99 6.23
N VAL A 62 -7.29 3.78 5.34
CA VAL A 62 -8.31 3.31 4.39
C VAL A 62 -7.83 3.58 2.96
N ALA A 63 -7.82 2.53 2.14
CA ALA A 63 -7.71 2.66 0.69
C ALA A 63 -9.02 2.20 0.02
N LEU A 64 -9.39 2.93 -1.04
CA LEU A 64 -10.40 2.54 -2.02
C LEU A 64 -9.70 2.54 -3.38
N SER A 65 -9.67 1.39 -4.05
CA SER A 65 -9.04 1.22 -5.36
C SER A 65 -9.99 0.52 -6.34
N PRO A 66 -10.14 0.98 -7.60
CA PRO A 66 -9.49 2.14 -8.21
C PRO A 66 -9.92 3.46 -7.56
N PRO A 67 -9.13 4.54 -7.75
CA PRO A 67 -9.33 5.80 -7.04
C PRO A 67 -10.59 6.50 -7.55
N VAL A 68 -11.34 7.10 -6.63
CA VAL A 68 -12.49 7.95 -6.95
C VAL A 68 -12.08 9.42 -6.83
N GLU A 69 -12.45 10.26 -7.82
CA GLU A 69 -11.99 11.65 -7.93
C GLU A 69 -12.13 12.47 -6.64
N LYS A 70 -13.23 12.24 -5.89
CA LYS A 70 -13.49 12.87 -4.60
C LYS A 70 -14.10 11.83 -3.67
N PHE A 71 -13.36 11.47 -2.64
CA PHE A 71 -13.89 10.70 -1.51
C PHE A 71 -13.44 11.31 -0.18
N ASN A 72 -14.19 11.04 0.88
CA ASN A 72 -13.87 11.47 2.24
C ASN A 72 -14.19 10.36 3.23
N VAL A 73 -13.21 9.96 4.03
CA VAL A 73 -13.37 8.96 5.09
C VAL A 73 -13.86 9.63 6.38
N LYS A 74 -14.95 9.12 6.95
CA LYS A 74 -15.51 9.52 8.25
C LYS A 74 -15.39 8.36 9.22
N ILE A 75 -14.65 8.58 10.31
CA ILE A 75 -14.57 7.63 11.43
C ILE A 75 -15.65 7.99 12.45
N LYS A 76 -16.56 7.06 12.74
CA LYS A 76 -17.71 7.24 13.64
C LYS A 76 -17.82 6.09 14.63
N HIS A 77 -17.21 6.26 15.80
CA HIS A 77 -17.24 5.32 16.93
C HIS A 77 -16.79 3.89 16.57
N LYS A 78 -17.72 3.05 16.10
CA LYS A 78 -17.52 1.66 15.67
C LYS A 78 -17.60 1.49 14.15
N SER A 79 -17.43 2.55 13.37
CA SER A 79 -17.65 2.48 11.93
C SER A 79 -16.75 3.41 11.13
N ILE A 80 -16.45 2.99 9.90
CA ILE A 80 -15.81 3.77 8.86
C ILE A 80 -16.86 3.97 7.77
N GLU A 81 -17.10 5.21 7.37
CA GLU A 81 -17.96 5.57 6.23
C GLU A 81 -17.11 6.30 5.19
N ILE A 82 -17.23 5.91 3.92
CA ILE A 82 -16.53 6.56 2.80
C ILE A 82 -17.58 7.21 1.91
N ASP A 83 -17.71 8.53 2.03
CA ASP A 83 -18.51 9.31 1.08
C ASP A 83 -17.72 9.48 -0.21
N HIS A 84 -18.36 9.39 -1.37
CA HIS A 84 -17.72 9.58 -2.67
C HIS A 84 -18.62 10.32 -3.67
N SER A 85 -18.03 10.98 -4.67
CA SER A 85 -18.77 11.71 -5.71
C SER A 85 -19.48 10.82 -6.73
N GLY A 86 -19.09 9.54 -6.83
CA GLY A 86 -19.70 8.54 -7.70
C GLY A 86 -18.70 7.45 -8.06
N LEU A 87 -19.15 6.21 -8.17
CA LEU A 87 -18.35 5.09 -8.65
C LEU A 87 -18.37 5.04 -10.18
N LEU A 88 -17.32 4.47 -10.77
CA LEU A 88 -17.27 4.15 -12.18
C LEU A 88 -18.16 2.92 -12.49
N PRO A 89 -18.83 2.86 -13.64
CA PRO A 89 -19.59 1.68 -14.07
C PRO A 89 -18.65 0.52 -14.45
N ASN A 90 -19.14 -0.71 -14.38
CA ASN A 90 -18.40 -1.94 -14.75
C ASN A 90 -16.99 -2.00 -14.14
N THR A 91 -16.87 -1.65 -12.87
CA THR A 91 -15.58 -1.52 -12.17
C THR A 91 -15.63 -2.29 -10.86
N THR A 92 -14.65 -3.16 -10.62
CA THR A 92 -14.44 -3.78 -9.31
C THR A 92 -13.70 -2.81 -8.41
N TYR A 93 -14.34 -2.47 -7.29
CA TYR A 93 -13.77 -1.70 -6.21
C TYR A 93 -13.33 -2.63 -5.08
N ARG A 94 -12.10 -2.41 -4.62
CA ARG A 94 -11.54 -3.01 -3.42
C ARG A 94 -11.38 -1.96 -2.35
N VAL A 95 -11.85 -2.29 -1.16
CA VAL A 95 -11.65 -1.50 0.06
C VAL A 95 -10.67 -2.24 0.94
N VAL A 96 -9.64 -1.54 1.41
CA VAL A 96 -8.59 -2.11 2.26
C VAL A 96 -8.40 -1.23 3.49
N ILE A 97 -8.45 -1.84 4.67
CA ILE A 97 -8.16 -1.21 5.95
C ILE A 97 -6.85 -1.78 6.49
N SER A 98 -5.84 -0.91 6.65
CA SER A 98 -4.49 -1.32 7.06
C SER A 98 -4.42 -1.79 8.52
N THR A 99 -3.40 -2.56 8.86
CA THR A 99 -3.17 -3.05 10.24
C THR A 99 -2.84 -1.96 11.26
N ALA A 100 -2.70 -0.70 10.82
CA ALA A 100 -2.52 0.43 11.71
C ALA A 100 -3.85 0.96 12.31
N LEU A 101 -5.00 0.37 11.95
CA LEU A 101 -6.24 0.51 12.73
C LEU A 101 -6.16 -0.32 14.01
N SER A 102 -6.60 0.25 15.14
CA SER A 102 -6.71 -0.44 16.44
C SER A 102 -8.06 -0.17 17.12
N ASP A 103 -8.29 -0.80 18.27
CA ASP A 103 -9.34 -0.41 19.23
C ASP A 103 -8.90 0.81 20.09
N LEU A 104 -9.67 1.14 21.13
CA LEU A 104 -9.31 2.14 22.16
C LEU A 104 -8.21 1.70 23.15
N ARG A 105 -7.68 0.48 23.06
CA ARG A 105 -6.63 -0.08 23.93
C ARG A 105 -5.30 -0.32 23.19
N GLY A 106 -5.27 -0.13 21.88
CA GLY A 106 -4.10 -0.36 21.03
C GLY A 106 -4.03 -1.75 20.36
N ASN A 107 -5.10 -2.54 20.44
CA ASN A 107 -5.19 -3.84 19.76
C ASN A 107 -5.38 -3.64 18.25
N SER A 108 -4.28 -3.69 17.50
CA SER A 108 -4.27 -3.60 16.04
C SER A 108 -4.87 -4.82 15.34
N LEU A 109 -5.44 -4.61 14.14
CA LEU A 109 -5.88 -5.71 13.27
C LEU A 109 -4.72 -6.69 12.99
N ARG A 110 -5.00 -8.00 13.09
CA ARG A 110 -3.99 -9.06 12.88
C ARG A 110 -3.50 -9.19 11.42
N LYS A 111 -4.35 -8.78 10.48
CA LYS A 111 -4.11 -8.67 9.03
C LYS A 111 -4.91 -7.46 8.54
N ALA A 112 -4.56 -6.91 7.38
CA ALA A 112 -5.41 -5.90 6.75
C ALA A 112 -6.79 -6.52 6.49
N LEU A 113 -7.86 -5.77 6.77
CA LEU A 113 -9.20 -6.14 6.32
C LEU A 113 -9.32 -5.71 4.86
N SER A 114 -9.63 -6.63 3.96
CA SER A 114 -9.90 -6.30 2.57
C SER A 114 -11.19 -7.00 2.12
N TYR A 115 -11.97 -6.30 1.31
CA TYR A 115 -13.14 -6.84 0.63
C TYR A 115 -13.30 -6.17 -0.74
N ALA A 116 -14.05 -6.80 -1.64
CA ALA A 116 -14.29 -6.27 -2.98
C ALA A 116 -15.79 -6.27 -3.32
N PHE A 117 -16.19 -5.38 -4.23
CA PHE A 117 -17.52 -5.35 -4.82
C PHE A 117 -17.44 -4.76 -6.23
N SER A 118 -18.43 -5.01 -7.09
CA SER A 118 -18.46 -4.50 -8.47
C SER A 118 -19.72 -3.72 -8.76
N THR A 119 -19.55 -2.62 -9.51
CA THR A 119 -20.66 -1.89 -10.14
C THR A 119 -21.16 -2.57 -11.42
N GLY A 120 -20.37 -3.51 -11.98
CA GLY A 120 -20.75 -4.39 -13.08
C GLY A 120 -21.36 -5.71 -12.61
N SER A 121 -21.62 -6.61 -13.57
CA SER A 121 -22.22 -7.93 -13.32
C SER A 121 -21.27 -8.98 -12.73
N GLU A 122 -19.97 -8.73 -12.75
CA GLU A 122 -18.91 -9.66 -12.35
C GLU A 122 -17.79 -8.94 -11.59
N LEU A 123 -16.93 -9.72 -10.92
CA LEU A 123 -15.77 -9.24 -10.18
C LEU A 123 -14.50 -9.55 -10.95
N ASP A 124 -13.60 -8.57 -10.97
CA ASP A 124 -12.20 -8.77 -11.27
C ASP A 124 -11.57 -9.62 -10.16
N THR A 125 -10.90 -10.70 -10.56
CA THR A 125 -10.37 -11.74 -9.64
C THR A 125 -8.87 -11.97 -9.78
N LEU A 126 -8.23 -11.39 -10.79
CA LEU A 126 -6.79 -11.53 -10.99
C LEU A 126 -6.03 -10.73 -9.93
N ARG A 127 -4.76 -11.07 -9.74
CA ARG A 127 -3.90 -10.51 -8.71
C ARG A 127 -2.44 -10.51 -9.13
N ILE A 128 -1.66 -9.59 -8.59
CA ILE A 128 -0.19 -9.60 -8.70
C ILE A 128 0.38 -9.82 -7.31
N GLU A 129 1.14 -10.89 -7.14
CA GLU A 129 1.75 -11.28 -5.86
C GLU A 129 3.26 -11.01 -5.86
N GLY A 130 3.82 -10.71 -4.69
CA GLY A 130 5.25 -10.45 -4.55
C GLY A 130 5.67 -10.26 -3.10
N ARG A 131 6.92 -9.81 -2.90
CA ARG A 131 7.47 -9.58 -1.56
C ARG A 131 8.41 -8.36 -1.51
N VAL A 132 8.22 -7.53 -0.48
CA VAL A 132 9.06 -6.36 -0.19
C VAL A 132 10.16 -6.70 0.82
N TYR A 133 11.36 -6.17 0.57
CA TYR A 133 12.55 -6.32 1.41
C TYR A 133 13.27 -4.97 1.61
N ASP A 134 14.10 -4.88 2.65
CA ASP A 134 15.08 -3.79 2.82
C ASP A 134 16.41 -4.09 2.12
N SER A 135 17.35 -3.14 2.20
CA SER A 135 18.72 -3.24 1.68
C SER A 135 19.51 -4.42 2.25
N GLU A 136 19.13 -4.92 3.41
CA GLU A 136 19.73 -6.03 4.15
C GLU A 136 19.06 -7.38 3.81
N PHE A 137 18.12 -7.40 2.86
CA PHE A 137 17.31 -8.56 2.47
C PHE A 137 16.49 -9.16 3.62
N SER A 138 16.05 -8.34 4.58
CA SER A 138 15.02 -8.68 5.56
C SER A 138 13.62 -8.30 5.03
N PRO A 139 12.59 -9.12 5.24
CA PRO A 139 11.25 -8.84 4.74
C PRO A 139 10.59 -7.70 5.52
N VAL A 140 10.04 -6.70 4.82
CA VAL A 140 9.47 -5.49 5.44
C VAL A 140 7.95 -5.49 5.35
N GLY A 141 7.29 -5.48 6.51
CA GLY A 141 5.83 -5.39 6.63
C GLY A 141 5.31 -3.97 6.80
N GLY A 142 4.07 -3.73 6.39
CA GLY A 142 3.42 -2.42 6.46
C GLY A 142 3.79 -1.45 5.33
N VAL A 143 4.56 -1.90 4.34
CA VAL A 143 4.90 -1.09 3.16
C VAL A 143 3.67 -0.99 2.27
N ARG A 144 3.30 0.22 1.84
CA ARG A 144 2.17 0.44 0.93
C ARG A 144 2.58 0.03 -0.48
N VAL A 145 1.84 -0.87 -1.13
CA VAL A 145 2.15 -1.34 -2.49
C VAL A 145 1.08 -0.87 -3.46
N HIS A 146 1.53 -0.35 -4.60
CA HIS A 146 0.75 0.28 -5.64
C HIS A 146 0.85 -0.52 -6.94
N GLY A 147 -0.29 -0.75 -7.59
CA GLY A 147 -0.38 -1.15 -8.98
C GLY A 147 -0.91 0.01 -9.83
N TYR A 148 -0.16 0.41 -10.86
CA TYR A 148 -0.56 1.44 -11.82
C TYR A 148 -0.87 0.79 -13.17
N SER A 149 -2.12 0.82 -13.62
CA SER A 149 -2.48 0.31 -14.95
C SER A 149 -1.69 1.04 -16.03
N THR A 150 -1.08 0.28 -16.94
CA THR A 150 -0.34 0.83 -18.09
C THR A 150 -1.26 1.32 -19.21
N ALA A 151 -2.57 1.05 -19.13
CA ALA A 151 -3.58 1.64 -20.01
C ALA A 151 -4.00 3.05 -19.56
N GLY A 152 -3.66 3.44 -18.33
CA GLY A 152 -3.93 4.75 -17.75
C GLY A 152 -2.94 5.85 -18.18
N PRO A 153 -3.01 7.03 -17.53
CA PRO A 153 -1.99 8.08 -17.71
C PRO A 153 -0.62 7.62 -17.20
N ALA A 154 0.44 8.29 -17.66
CA ALA A 154 1.81 8.01 -17.20
C ALA A 154 1.89 7.99 -15.67
N TRP A 155 2.36 6.87 -15.11
CA TRP A 155 2.42 6.68 -13.68
C TRP A 155 3.56 7.48 -13.05
N ASN A 156 3.32 8.01 -11.85
CA ASN A 156 4.31 8.73 -11.07
C ASN A 156 3.98 8.52 -9.58
N PRO A 157 4.84 7.88 -8.78
CA PRO A 157 4.53 7.54 -7.39
C PRO A 157 4.38 8.77 -6.48
N ARG A 158 4.80 9.96 -6.93
CA ARG A 158 4.67 11.23 -6.21
C ARG A 158 3.38 12.01 -6.52
N LYS A 159 2.58 11.58 -7.53
CA LYS A 159 1.49 12.40 -8.10
C LYS A 159 0.27 11.65 -8.64
N THR A 160 0.48 10.45 -9.18
CA THR A 160 -0.59 9.67 -9.82
C THR A 160 -1.22 8.75 -8.78
N ASN A 161 -2.55 8.76 -8.66
CA ASN A 161 -3.24 7.76 -7.85
C ASN A 161 -3.08 6.37 -8.49
N PRO A 162 -2.72 5.33 -7.72
CA PRO A 162 -2.60 3.97 -8.24
C PRO A 162 -3.97 3.33 -8.49
N SER A 163 -4.04 2.47 -9.51
CA SER A 163 -5.24 1.69 -9.85
C SER A 163 -5.58 0.63 -8.80
N ALA A 164 -4.57 0.10 -8.10
CA ALA A 164 -4.71 -0.88 -7.02
C ALA A 164 -3.79 -0.54 -5.85
N ILE A 165 -4.26 -0.76 -4.61
CA ILE A 165 -3.48 -0.53 -3.38
C ILE A 165 -3.57 -1.76 -2.48
N THR A 166 -2.45 -2.13 -1.87
CA THR A 166 -2.38 -3.14 -0.81
C THR A 166 -1.27 -2.76 0.18
N TRP A 167 -1.04 -3.59 1.21
CA TRP A 167 0.10 -3.45 2.13
C TRP A 167 0.82 -4.79 2.30
N SER A 168 2.13 -4.75 2.47
CA SER A 168 2.91 -5.95 2.80
C SER A 168 2.58 -6.47 4.20
N GLY A 169 2.46 -7.79 4.35
CA GLY A 169 2.36 -8.47 5.64
C GLY A 169 3.70 -8.45 6.40
N LYS A 170 3.71 -8.88 7.67
CA LYS A 170 4.92 -8.93 8.51
C LYS A 170 6.06 -9.81 7.95
N ASP A 171 5.76 -10.68 6.99
CA ASP A 171 6.73 -11.49 6.25
C ASP A 171 7.04 -10.93 4.85
N GLY A 172 6.77 -9.64 4.64
CA GLY A 172 7.04 -8.89 3.41
C GLY A 172 6.08 -9.16 2.25
N ARG A 173 5.25 -10.21 2.30
CA ARG A 173 4.40 -10.60 1.16
C ARG A 173 3.28 -9.59 0.94
N PHE A 174 2.96 -9.33 -0.32
CA PHE A 174 1.79 -8.56 -0.71
C PHE A 174 1.03 -9.25 -1.85
N ALA A 175 -0.23 -8.90 -1.99
CA ALA A 175 -1.06 -9.22 -3.14
C ALA A 175 -1.85 -7.97 -3.52
N LEU A 176 -1.65 -7.46 -4.74
CA LEU A 176 -2.56 -6.52 -5.39
C LEU A 176 -3.70 -7.36 -5.96
N GLU A 177 -4.91 -7.21 -5.45
CA GLU A 177 -6.04 -8.11 -5.74
C GLU A 177 -7.21 -7.37 -6.40
N SER A 178 -8.10 -8.12 -7.06
CA SER A 178 -9.19 -7.58 -7.88
C SER A 178 -8.70 -6.69 -9.03
N LEU A 179 -7.69 -7.19 -9.73
CA LEU A 179 -7.17 -6.56 -10.94
C LEU A 179 -7.96 -7.05 -12.16
N PRO A 180 -8.37 -6.15 -13.08
CA PRO A 180 -8.82 -6.54 -14.41
C PRO A 180 -7.68 -7.19 -15.21
N GLU A 181 -7.99 -7.81 -16.35
CA GLU A 181 -7.02 -8.40 -17.27
C GLU A 181 -6.21 -7.31 -18.01
N GLU A 182 -5.30 -6.68 -17.25
CA GLU A 182 -4.46 -5.57 -17.67
C GLU A 182 -3.01 -5.78 -17.20
N THR A 183 -2.11 -4.92 -17.68
CA THR A 183 -0.71 -4.85 -17.25
C THR A 183 -0.49 -3.66 -16.32
N PHE A 184 0.32 -3.86 -15.28
CA PHE A 184 0.55 -2.90 -14.20
C PHE A 184 2.04 -2.65 -13.97
N ALA A 185 2.42 -1.38 -13.81
CA ALA A 185 3.67 -1.04 -13.13
C ALA A 185 3.46 -1.16 -11.62
N VAL A 186 4.41 -1.78 -10.90
CA VAL A 186 4.29 -2.02 -9.45
C VAL A 186 5.39 -1.28 -8.69
N ALA A 187 4.99 -0.58 -7.63
CA ALA A 187 5.88 0.14 -6.72
C ALA A 187 5.46 -0.08 -5.26
N ALA A 188 6.41 -0.16 -4.34
CA ALA A 188 6.15 -0.21 -2.90
C ALA A 188 6.80 0.98 -2.20
N ILE A 189 6.05 1.72 -1.39
CA ILE A 189 6.48 2.95 -0.72
C ILE A 189 6.42 2.72 0.79
N LEU A 190 7.53 3.02 1.47
CA LEU A 190 7.56 3.15 2.93
C LEU A 190 6.98 4.53 3.31
N ASP A 191 5.66 4.60 3.21
CA ASP A 191 4.79 5.76 3.43
C ASP A 191 4.69 6.09 4.93
N GLU A 192 5.72 6.76 5.44
CA GLU A 192 5.85 7.14 6.85
C GLU A 192 4.91 8.29 7.21
N ASN A 193 4.74 9.26 6.31
CA ASN A 193 3.89 10.42 6.54
C ASN A 193 2.38 10.10 6.36
N ARG A 194 2.08 8.97 5.71
CA ARG A 194 0.73 8.42 5.45
C ARG A 194 -0.12 9.23 4.47
N ASP A 195 0.48 10.06 3.62
CA ASP A 195 -0.21 10.77 2.55
C ASP A 195 -0.49 9.85 1.33
N GLY A 196 0.23 8.73 1.21
CA GLY A 196 0.01 7.72 0.18
C GLY A 196 0.68 8.01 -1.17
N PHE A 197 1.58 8.99 -1.22
CA PHE A 197 2.47 9.26 -2.33
C PHE A 197 3.91 9.19 -1.85
N LEU A 198 4.87 9.04 -2.77
CA LEU A 198 6.28 9.05 -2.42
C LEU A 198 6.73 10.48 -2.07
N SER A 199 7.07 10.72 -0.81
CA SER A 199 7.72 11.97 -0.35
C SER A 199 9.24 11.96 -0.53
N GLU A 200 9.92 13.08 -0.25
CA GLU A 200 11.37 13.22 -0.51
C GLU A 200 12.24 12.27 0.32
N ASN A 201 11.86 12.01 1.57
CA ASN A 201 12.65 11.22 2.54
C ASN A 201 12.17 9.76 2.69
N GLU A 202 11.21 9.31 1.88
CA GLU A 202 10.60 7.99 2.00
C GLU A 202 11.26 6.98 1.06
N LEU A 203 11.36 5.72 1.50
CA LEU A 203 11.95 4.66 0.69
C LEU A 203 10.95 4.14 -0.35
N ILE A 204 11.44 3.79 -1.54
CA ILE A 204 10.65 3.13 -2.59
C ILE A 204 11.32 1.84 -3.05
N ALA A 205 10.54 0.85 -3.41
CA ALA A 205 10.94 -0.29 -4.22
C ALA A 205 10.16 -0.25 -5.53
N LEU A 206 10.83 -0.55 -6.65
CA LEU A 206 10.20 -0.64 -7.96
C LEU A 206 10.29 -2.08 -8.46
N ALA A 207 9.21 -2.58 -9.04
CA ALA A 207 9.27 -3.82 -9.81
C ALA A 207 10.12 -3.59 -11.09
N PRO A 208 10.90 -4.59 -11.54
CA PRO A 208 11.89 -4.41 -12.60
C PRO A 208 11.27 -4.21 -14.00
N GLU A 209 10.01 -4.61 -14.15
CA GLU A 209 9.20 -4.47 -15.36
C GLU A 209 7.71 -4.37 -14.99
N ASN A 210 6.84 -4.23 -15.99
CA ASN A 210 5.40 -4.27 -15.77
C ASN A 210 4.92 -5.73 -15.77
N TYR A 211 3.95 -6.03 -14.91
CA TYR A 211 3.40 -7.38 -14.73
C TYR A 211 1.94 -7.43 -15.16
N SER A 212 1.52 -8.50 -15.79
CA SER A 212 0.12 -8.75 -16.10
C SER A 212 -0.62 -9.22 -14.85
N ALA A 213 -1.90 -8.89 -14.78
CA ALA A 213 -2.76 -9.41 -13.73
C ALA A 213 -2.82 -10.95 -13.80
N GLY A 214 -2.48 -11.61 -12.70
CA GLY A 214 -2.27 -13.05 -12.62
C GLY A 214 -0.80 -13.46 -12.43
N ASP A 215 0.16 -12.55 -12.65
CA ASP A 215 1.59 -12.85 -12.48
C ASP A 215 2.03 -12.86 -11.00
N GLU A 216 3.02 -13.70 -10.70
CA GLU A 216 3.84 -13.59 -9.48
C GLU A 216 5.15 -12.88 -9.86
N ILE A 217 5.49 -11.81 -9.13
CA ILE A 217 6.80 -11.13 -9.30
C ILE A 217 7.88 -12.08 -8.77
N PRO A 218 8.75 -12.63 -9.63
CA PRO A 218 9.63 -13.75 -9.28
C PRO A 218 10.79 -13.35 -8.38
N TRP A 219 11.03 -12.04 -8.22
CA TRP A 219 12.11 -11.47 -7.41
C TRP A 219 11.58 -10.55 -6.33
N SER A 220 12.39 -10.38 -5.30
CA SER A 220 12.15 -9.41 -4.23
C SER A 220 12.22 -7.98 -4.78
N ILE A 221 11.22 -7.15 -4.47
CA ILE A 221 11.36 -5.70 -4.66
C ILE A 221 12.01 -5.11 -3.40
N ILE A 222 13.12 -4.41 -3.60
CA ILE A 222 14.00 -3.94 -2.52
C ILE A 222 13.79 -2.43 -2.33
N LEU A 223 13.55 -2.01 -1.09
CA LEU A 223 13.44 -0.61 -0.71
C LEU A 223 14.79 0.10 -0.83
N PHE A 224 14.80 1.24 -1.51
CA PHE A 224 15.94 2.14 -1.61
C PHE A 224 15.50 3.60 -1.39
N ALA A 225 16.42 4.45 -0.96
CA ALA A 225 16.18 5.89 -0.90
C ALA A 225 16.13 6.44 -2.34
N PRO A 226 15.07 7.14 -2.77
CA PRO A 226 14.97 7.67 -4.12
C PRO A 226 16.13 8.62 -4.40
N ASP A 227 16.96 8.27 -5.38
CA ASP A 227 18.00 9.15 -5.85
C ASP A 227 17.36 10.43 -6.45
N SER A 228 17.74 11.58 -5.90
CA SER A 228 17.23 12.89 -6.32
C SER A 228 18.18 13.61 -7.28
N THR A 229 19.38 13.06 -7.51
CA THR A 229 20.39 13.55 -8.44
C THR A 229 20.66 12.47 -9.50
N PRO A 230 19.94 12.46 -10.64
CA PRO A 230 20.18 11.44 -11.65
C PRO A 230 21.64 11.52 -12.16
N PRO A 231 22.29 10.37 -12.45
CA PRO A 231 23.68 10.35 -12.88
C PRO A 231 23.87 11.14 -14.19
N GLU A 232 24.49 12.31 -14.11
CA GLU A 232 24.76 13.15 -15.26
C GLU A 232 25.86 12.54 -16.12
N LEU A 233 25.66 12.53 -17.44
CA LEU A 233 26.67 12.11 -18.40
C LEU A 233 27.78 13.16 -18.51
N ILE A 234 28.86 13.00 -17.74
CA ILE A 234 30.03 13.89 -17.79
C ILE A 234 30.73 13.84 -19.15
N SER A 235 30.96 12.65 -19.69
CA SER A 235 31.70 12.50 -20.95
C SER A 235 31.50 11.16 -21.62
N VAL A 236 31.46 11.17 -22.96
CA VAL A 236 31.66 10.00 -23.81
C VAL A 236 32.95 10.21 -24.60
N SER A 237 33.89 9.28 -24.51
CA SER A 237 35.11 9.27 -25.32
C SER A 237 35.41 7.89 -25.88
N THR A 238 36.27 7.82 -26.88
CA THR A 238 36.85 6.55 -27.36
C THR A 238 38.27 6.42 -26.83
N GLU A 239 38.60 5.29 -26.20
CA GLU A 239 39.98 4.93 -25.83
C GLU A 239 40.62 3.95 -26.82
N GLY A 240 39.93 3.68 -27.93
CA GLY A 240 40.40 2.86 -29.04
C GLY A 240 39.29 2.56 -30.03
N ARG A 241 39.59 1.79 -31.08
CA ARG A 241 38.65 1.45 -32.16
C ARG A 241 37.36 0.73 -31.69
N TYR A 242 37.41 0.10 -30.52
CA TYR A 242 36.33 -0.72 -29.96
C TYR A 242 36.04 -0.43 -28.47
N ILE A 243 36.58 0.65 -27.90
CA ILE A 243 36.42 0.97 -26.48
C ILE A 243 35.74 2.33 -26.37
N LEU A 244 34.47 2.31 -25.93
CA LEU A 244 33.72 3.49 -25.52
C LEU A 244 33.87 3.66 -24.01
N LYS A 245 34.34 4.83 -23.57
CA LYS A 245 34.42 5.19 -22.16
C LYS A 245 33.36 6.22 -21.85
N ILE A 246 32.47 5.85 -20.94
CA ILE A 246 31.37 6.68 -20.46
C ILE A 246 31.70 7.04 -19.01
N ARG A 247 31.62 8.33 -18.66
CA ARG A 247 31.76 8.82 -17.28
C ARG A 247 30.47 9.48 -16.85
N PHE A 248 30.06 9.21 -15.62
CA PHE A 248 28.91 9.81 -14.96
C PHE A 248 29.34 10.63 -13.74
N SER A 249 28.44 11.49 -13.22
CA SER A 249 28.61 12.24 -11.96
C SER A 249 28.94 11.34 -10.76
N GLU A 250 28.44 10.11 -10.79
CA GLU A 250 28.54 9.13 -9.71
C GLU A 250 28.69 7.68 -10.21
N LYS A 251 28.77 6.76 -9.25
CA LYS A 251 28.90 5.32 -9.51
C LYS A 251 27.54 4.74 -9.90
N ILE A 252 27.40 4.31 -11.15
CA ILE A 252 26.23 3.52 -11.57
C ILE A 252 26.44 2.03 -11.22
N GLU A 253 25.44 1.43 -10.60
CA GLU A 253 25.33 -0.02 -10.39
C GLU A 253 25.03 -0.69 -11.75
N LEU A 254 26.00 -1.44 -12.30
CA LEU A 254 25.91 -1.96 -13.67
C LEU A 254 24.85 -3.07 -13.87
N GLY A 255 24.22 -3.57 -12.80
CA GLY A 255 23.33 -4.74 -12.82
C GLY A 255 22.03 -4.60 -13.63
N GLY A 256 21.65 -3.38 -14.02
CA GLY A 256 20.42 -3.09 -14.78
C GLY A 256 20.60 -2.31 -16.08
N ILE A 257 21.84 -1.98 -16.49
CA ILE A 257 22.05 -1.10 -17.67
C ILE A 257 21.79 -1.86 -18.97
N ARG A 258 20.80 -1.41 -19.75
CA ARG A 258 20.60 -1.83 -21.14
C ARG A 258 21.20 -0.81 -22.09
N ILE A 259 22.27 -1.20 -22.80
CA ILE A 259 22.85 -0.39 -23.89
C ILE A 259 22.20 -0.83 -25.20
N SER A 260 21.50 0.10 -25.87
CA SER A 260 21.03 -0.10 -27.24
C SER A 260 21.73 0.89 -28.18
N SER A 261 22.28 0.38 -29.27
CA SER A 261 22.82 1.19 -30.36
C SER A 261 21.92 1.03 -31.58
N LYS A 262 21.42 2.15 -32.11
CA LYS A 262 20.81 2.20 -33.43
C LYS A 262 21.87 2.79 -34.36
N PRO A 263 22.45 2.00 -35.29
CA PRO A 263 23.43 2.54 -36.23
C PRO A 263 22.70 3.43 -37.23
N ASP A 264 22.64 4.73 -36.93
CA ASP A 264 22.21 5.73 -37.90
C ASP A 264 23.37 5.98 -38.87
N VAL A 265 23.49 5.09 -39.86
CA VAL A 265 24.45 5.26 -40.96
C VAL A 265 23.88 6.32 -41.91
N GLY A 266 23.94 7.57 -41.46
CA GLY A 266 23.53 8.73 -42.21
C GLY A 266 24.26 8.77 -43.55
N ASN A 267 23.51 8.59 -44.64
CA ASN A 267 24.03 8.67 -45.99
C ASN A 267 24.71 10.03 -46.23
N PHE A 268 26.03 10.02 -46.36
CA PHE A 268 26.71 10.99 -47.21
C PHE A 268 27.07 10.30 -48.52
N LEU A 269 26.35 10.71 -49.58
CA LEU A 269 26.64 10.32 -50.96
C LEU A 269 28.01 10.90 -51.40
N PRO A 270 28.66 10.29 -52.40
CA PRO A 270 30.07 10.54 -52.72
C PRO A 270 30.26 11.91 -53.41
N PHE A 271 31.49 12.40 -53.47
CA PHE A 271 32.13 12.84 -54.72
C PHE A 271 33.63 13.13 -54.55
N ILE A 272 34.42 12.47 -55.40
CA ILE A 272 35.85 12.68 -55.77
C ILE A 272 36.87 12.52 -54.62
#